data_AF-A0A2E2TK63-F1
#
_entry.id   AF-A0A2E2TK63-F1
#
_cell.length_a   1.000
_cell.length_b   1.000
_cell.length_c   1.000
_cell.angle_alpha   90.00
_cell.angle_beta   90.00
_cell.angle_gamma   90.00
#
_symmetry.space_group_name_H-M   'P 1'
#
loop_
_entity.id
_entity.type
_entity.pdbx_description
1 polymer ?
#
loop_
_entity_poly.entity_id
_entity_poly.type
_entity_poly.pdbx_seq_one_letter_code
_entity_poly.pdbx_strand_id
1 'polypeptide(L)'
;MLKKYLLFILLGCLVTSPAYAYLDGGTGSVLVQGFIAGIAGFLAIAKVYWQKIKLIFQKVFGKKQKSKKGKNSQISEQKYKPENNE
;
A
#
# COMPACT_ATOMS: atom_id res chain seq x y z
N MET A 1 -15.09 -30.91 56.43
CA MET A 1 -15.72 -29.86 55.61
C MET A 1 -14.72 -29.05 54.79
N LEU A 2 -13.64 -28.51 55.39
CA LEU A 2 -12.65 -27.65 54.70
C LEU A 2 -11.89 -28.32 53.53
N LYS A 3 -11.59 -29.62 53.66
CA LYS A 3 -10.89 -30.41 52.61
C LYS A 3 -11.64 -30.48 51.28
N LYS A 4 -12.97 -30.40 51.29
CA LYS A 4 -13.80 -30.40 50.07
C LYS A 4 -13.64 -29.10 49.29
N TYR A 5 -13.55 -27.97 49.98
CA TYR A 5 -13.29 -26.67 49.37
C TYR A 5 -11.85 -26.56 48.87
N LEU A 6 -10.89 -27.11 49.62
CA LEU A 6 -9.50 -27.22 49.17
C LEU A 6 -9.38 -28.04 47.88
N LEU A 7 -10.08 -29.18 47.81
CA LEU A 7 -10.12 -30.02 46.61
C LEU A 7 -10.79 -29.30 45.44
N PHE A 8 -11.85 -28.52 45.70
CA PHE A 8 -12.54 -27.75 44.67
C PHE A 8 -11.68 -26.62 44.10
N ILE A 9 -10.90 -25.94 44.94
CA ILE A 9 -9.92 -24.91 44.53
C ILE A 9 -8.79 -25.55 43.72
N LEU A 10 -8.26 -26.69 44.17
CA LEU A 10 -7.23 -27.44 43.46
C LEU A 10 -7.71 -27.92 42.08
N LEU A 11 -8.96 -28.38 41.98
CA LEU A 11 -9.58 -28.82 40.73
C LEU A 11 -9.81 -27.64 39.78
N GLY A 12 -10.16 -26.45 40.29
CA GLY A 12 -10.30 -25.22 39.50
C GLY A 12 -8.98 -24.73 38.89
N CYS A 13 -7.85 -24.85 39.61
CA CYS A 13 -6.52 -24.50 39.08
C CYS A 13 -6.06 -25.39 37.92
N LEU A 14 -6.54 -26.64 37.85
CA LEU A 14 -6.22 -27.57 36.76
C LEU A 14 -6.98 -27.25 35.46
N VAL A 15 -8.03 -26.43 35.53
CA VAL A 15 -8.82 -25.95 34.39
C VAL A 15 -8.36 -24.54 34.00
N THR A 16 -7.10 -24.41 33.58
CA THR A 16 -6.59 -23.17 32.99
C THR A 16 -6.58 -23.29 31.47
N SER A 17 -7.32 -22.40 30.80
CA SER A 17 -7.23 -22.22 29.35
C SER A 17 -6.01 -21.35 29.05
N PRO A 18 -5.23 -21.59 27.98
CA PRO A 18 -4.09 -20.74 27.64
C PRO A 18 -4.59 -19.30 27.40
N ALA A 19 -4.33 -18.43 28.36
CA ALA A 19 -4.50 -17.01 28.18
C ALA A 19 -3.40 -16.52 27.24
N TYR A 20 -3.72 -16.36 25.95
CA TYR A 20 -2.90 -15.63 24.97
C TYR A 20 -2.87 -14.13 25.27
N ALA A 21 -2.74 -13.76 26.55
CA ALA A 21 -2.52 -12.41 26.98
C ALA A 21 -1.08 -12.05 26.58
N TYR A 22 -0.95 -11.51 25.37
CA TYR A 22 0.24 -10.93 24.73
C TYR A 22 0.77 -9.68 25.49
N LEU A 23 0.64 -9.68 26.81
CA LEU A 23 0.92 -8.62 27.78
C LEU A 23 2.01 -9.06 28.77
N ASP A 24 2.88 -9.99 28.39
CA ASP A 24 4.21 -10.06 28.98
C ASP A 24 5.12 -9.05 28.24
N GLY A 25 6.04 -8.38 28.95
CA GLY A 25 6.81 -7.26 28.40
C GLY A 25 7.61 -7.60 27.13
N GLY A 26 7.93 -8.88 26.95
CA GLY A 26 8.58 -9.39 25.73
C GLY A 26 7.67 -9.35 24.50
N THR A 27 6.38 -9.59 24.65
CA THR A 27 5.47 -9.74 23.52
C THR A 27 4.90 -8.42 23.01
N GLY A 28 4.66 -7.47 23.92
CA GLY A 28 4.34 -6.09 23.53
C GLY A 28 5.46 -5.44 22.70
N SER A 29 6.73 -5.73 23.05
CA SER A 29 7.90 -5.23 22.31
C SER A 29 7.95 -5.75 20.87
N VAL A 30 7.63 -7.04 20.65
CA VAL A 30 7.57 -7.64 19.31
C VAL A 30 6.48 -6.99 18.44
N LEU A 31 5.32 -6.67 19.02
CA LEU A 31 4.25 -5.99 18.30
C LEU A 31 4.68 -4.59 17.83
N VAL A 32 5.28 -3.81 18.73
CA VAL A 32 5.78 -2.46 18.41
C VAL A 32 6.90 -2.54 17.37
N GLN A 33 7.82 -3.49 17.52
CA GLN A 33 8.91 -3.69 16.57
C GLN A 33 8.40 -4.10 15.19
N GLY A 34 7.42 -5.01 15.11
CA GLY A 34 6.78 -5.40 13.86
C GLY A 34 6.05 -4.23 13.19
N PHE A 35 5.40 -3.37 13.99
CA PHE A 35 4.74 -2.16 13.48
C PHE A 35 5.73 -1.15 12.88
N ILE A 36 6.83 -0.88 13.59
CA ILE A 36 7.90 0.01 13.10
C ILE A 36 8.56 -0.58 11.85
N ALA A 37 8.86 -1.88 11.85
CA ALA A 37 9.44 -2.55 10.68
C ALA A 37 8.48 -2.51 9.48
N GLY A 38 7.18 -2.68 9.71
CA GLY A 38 6.14 -2.54 8.68
C GLY A 38 6.10 -1.14 8.06
N ILE A 39 6.11 -0.09 8.89
CA ILE A 39 6.17 1.30 8.42
C ILE A 39 7.47 1.56 7.65
N ALA A 40 8.61 1.15 8.20
CA ALA A 40 9.91 1.33 7.56
C ALA A 40 9.98 0.62 6.20
N GLY A 41 9.50 -0.63 6.13
CA GLY A 41 9.41 -1.40 4.90
C GLY A 41 8.47 -0.75 3.87
N PHE A 42 7.29 -0.31 4.30
CA PHE A 42 6.35 0.40 3.44
C PHE A 42 6.96 1.68 2.87
N LEU A 43 7.59 2.51 3.71
CA LEU A 43 8.26 3.74 3.28
C LEU A 43 9.44 3.47 2.35
N ALA A 44 10.22 2.43 2.61
CA ALA A 44 11.32 2.01 1.73
C ALA A 44 10.81 1.63 0.34
N ILE A 45 9.76 0.80 0.27
CA ILE A 45 9.11 0.43 -0.99
C ILE A 45 8.53 1.68 -1.67
N ALA A 46 7.82 2.53 -0.93
CA ALA A 46 7.27 3.76 -1.48
C ALA A 46 8.35 4.68 -2.07
N LYS A 47 9.52 4.78 -1.42
CA LYS A 47 10.66 5.55 -1.89
C LYS A 47 11.26 4.94 -3.17
N VAL A 48 11.48 3.62 -3.20
CA VAL A 48 12.02 2.92 -4.38
C VAL A 48 11.09 3.06 -5.58
N TYR A 49 9.78 2.96 -5.37
CA TYR A 49 8.77 3.01 -6.41
C TYR A 49 8.16 4.41 -6.63
N TRP A 50 8.76 5.46 -6.07
CA TRP A 50 8.21 6.82 -6.09
C TRP A 50 7.80 7.31 -7.49
N GLN A 51 8.60 6.98 -8.51
CA GLN A 51 8.29 7.32 -9.90
C GLN A 51 7.03 6.60 -10.42
N LYS A 52 6.88 5.30 -10.13
CA LYS A 52 5.68 4.54 -10.52
C LYS A 52 4.45 5.04 -9.77
N ILE A 53 4.59 5.34 -8.48
CA ILE A 53 3.52 5.92 -7.66
C ILE A 53 3.06 7.25 -8.25
N LYS A 54 3.99 8.15 -8.63
CA LYS A 54 3.63 9.41 -9.31
C LYS A 54 2.87 9.20 -10.60
N LEU A 55 3.30 8.25 -11.44
CA LEU A 55 2.60 7.95 -12.69
C LEU A 55 1.19 7.40 -12.46
N ILE A 56 1.02 6.52 -11.48
CA ILE A 56 -0.30 6.01 -11.07
C ILE A 56 -1.15 7.15 -10.51
N PHE A 57 -0.58 8.00 -9.66
CA PHE A 57 -1.29 9.15 -9.10
C PHE A 57 -1.70 10.15 -10.18
N GLN A 58 -0.83 10.42 -11.16
CA GLN A 58 -1.18 11.22 -12.34
C GLN A 58 -2.22 10.55 -13.22
N LYS A 59 -2.30 9.21 -13.26
CA LYS A 59 -3.34 8.52 -14.01
C LYS A 59 -4.69 8.49 -13.27
N VAL A 60 -4.66 8.40 -11.95
CA VAL A 60 -5.85 8.36 -11.07
C VAL A 60 -6.42 9.77 -10.85
N PHE A 61 -5.55 10.76 -10.62
CA PHE A 61 -5.94 12.15 -10.35
C PHE A 61 -5.75 13.10 -11.54
N GLY A 62 -5.02 12.69 -12.59
CA GLY A 62 -4.88 13.51 -13.78
C GLY A 62 -6.19 13.58 -14.55
N LYS A 63 -6.75 14.79 -14.60
CA LYS A 63 -7.80 15.13 -15.57
C LYS A 63 -7.39 14.64 -16.95
N LYS A 64 -8.28 13.89 -17.63
CA LYS A 64 -8.19 13.65 -19.08
C LYS A 64 -8.15 15.00 -19.78
N GLN A 65 -6.97 15.53 -20.05
CA GLN A 65 -6.84 16.55 -21.08
C GLN A 65 -7.11 15.86 -22.41
N LYS A 66 -8.30 16.11 -22.97
CA LYS A 66 -8.62 15.79 -24.35
C LYS A 66 -7.59 16.51 -25.22
N SER A 67 -6.57 15.78 -25.68
CA SER A 67 -5.69 16.22 -26.76
C SER A 67 -6.54 16.40 -28.01
N LYS A 68 -6.95 17.63 -28.31
CA LYS A 68 -7.32 18.03 -29.67
C LYS A 68 -6.01 18.12 -30.46
N LYS A 69 -5.61 17.04 -31.13
CA LYS A 69 -4.57 17.07 -32.16
C LYS A 69 -5.02 16.23 -33.34
N GLY A 70 -5.50 16.91 -34.39
CA GLY A 70 -5.96 16.26 -35.62
C GLY A 70 -6.54 17.24 -36.64
N LYS A 71 -5.76 18.24 -37.07
CA LYS A 71 -5.93 18.99 -38.34
C LYS A 71 -4.81 20.03 -38.44
N ASN A 72 -3.66 19.67 -39.02
CA ASN A 72 -2.71 20.62 -39.64
C ASN A 72 -1.53 19.88 -40.32
N SER A 73 -1.78 18.73 -40.96
CA SER A 73 -0.77 18.02 -41.77
C SER A 73 -1.16 17.89 -43.25
N GLN A 74 -2.21 18.58 -43.71
CA GLN A 74 -2.65 18.54 -45.11
C GLN A 74 -2.28 19.80 -45.91
N ILE A 75 -1.57 20.78 -45.32
CA ILE A 75 -1.30 22.06 -45.98
C ILE A 75 0.06 22.05 -46.73
N SER A 76 0.90 21.03 -46.55
CA SER A 76 2.26 21.01 -47.14
C SER A 76 2.37 20.42 -48.56
N GLU A 77 1.34 19.79 -49.13
CA GLU A 77 1.42 19.23 -50.49
C GLU A 77 0.86 20.15 -51.59
N GLN A 78 0.07 21.17 -51.26
CA GLN A 78 -0.60 21.99 -52.28
C GLN A 78 0.27 23.14 -52.84
N LYS A 79 1.55 23.24 -52.43
CA LYS A 79 2.48 24.30 -52.86
C LYS A 79 3.67 23.81 -53.68
N TYR A 80 3.54 22.66 -54.35
CA TYR A 80 4.48 22.27 -55.40
C TYR A 80 3.71 21.89 -56.67
N LYS A 81 3.50 22.89 -57.54
CA LYS A 81 3.22 22.69 -58.95
C LYS A 81 4.26 23.52 -59.70
N PRO A 82 5.16 22.91 -60.49
CA PRO A 82 6.06 23.68 -61.34
C PRO A 82 5.20 24.36 -62.40
N GLU A 83 5.18 25.69 -62.40
CA GLU A 83 4.67 26.48 -63.51
C GLU A 83 5.81 26.61 -64.52
N ASN A 84 5.79 25.66 -65.45
CA ASN A 84 6.65 25.56 -66.62
C ASN A 84 5.97 26.33 -67.77
N ASN A 85 6.43 27.55 -68.02
CA ASN A 85 6.00 28.32 -69.19
C ASN A 85 7.26 28.95 -69.81
N GLU A 86 7.65 28.36 -70.95
CA GLU A 86 8.28 28.91 -72.16
C GLU A 86 8.79 30.36 -72.15
#